data_AF-A0AAV2RCV2-F1
#
_entry.id   AF-A0AAV2RCV2-F1
#
_cell.length_a   1.000
_cell.length_b   1.000
_cell.length_c   1.000
_cell.angle_alpha   90.00
_cell.angle_beta   90.00
_cell.angle_gamma   90.00
#
_symmetry.space_group_name_H-M   'P 1'
#
loop_
_entity.id
_entity.type
_entity.pdbx_description
1 polymer ?
#
loop_
_entity_poly.entity_id
_entity_poly.type
_entity_poly.pdbx_seq_one_letter_code
_entity_poly.pdbx_strand_id
1 'polypeptide(L)'
;YAKPPIGHLRWTEPMPVTSWENGRLDARTFGEFCPQYDYSSARVLGQENCLFLNVFTPKLPDNSGLDSKLPVFVFLHGGGYLRGSSSAHGPHKLLTNDIVLVTVNYRLSALGFLSTENFEFPGNYGLLDQEAALVWVQKHISEFGGDHQRVTLGGFSAGGSSTHIHSLSPRSK
;
A
#
# COMPACT_ATOMS: atom_id res chain seq x y z
N TYR A 1 2.34 3.46 -5.85
CA TYR A 1 3.72 3.31 -5.33
C TYR A 1 4.57 2.43 -6.24
N ALA A 2 3.97 1.55 -7.06
CA ALA A 2 4.66 0.75 -8.06
C ALA A 2 4.00 0.89 -9.45
N LYS A 3 4.68 0.43 -10.50
CA LYS A 3 4.13 0.37 -11.87
C LYS A 3 2.90 -0.56 -11.89
N PRO A 4 1.94 -0.34 -12.83
CA PRO A 4 0.81 -1.24 -12.99
C PRO A 4 1.28 -2.68 -13.30
N PRO A 5 0.89 -3.70 -12.51
CA PRO A 5 1.31 -5.08 -12.70
C PRO A 5 0.49 -5.77 -13.80
N ILE A 6 0.46 -5.17 -15.00
CA ILE A 6 -0.33 -5.60 -16.15
C ILE A 6 0.54 -6.25 -17.23
N GLY A 7 -0.06 -7.14 -18.02
CA GLY A 7 0.64 -7.82 -19.12
C GLY A 7 1.82 -8.64 -18.62
N HIS A 8 3.03 -8.33 -19.10
CA HIS A 8 4.25 -9.04 -18.70
C HIS A 8 4.69 -8.75 -17.25
N LEU A 9 4.12 -7.74 -16.58
CA LEU A 9 4.33 -7.48 -15.15
C LEU A 9 3.32 -8.22 -14.26
N ARG A 10 2.39 -8.97 -14.86
CA ARG A 10 1.50 -9.85 -14.12
C ARG A 10 2.34 -10.99 -13.52
N TRP A 11 2.24 -11.17 -12.21
CA TRP A 11 3.05 -12.12 -11.43
C TRP A 11 4.57 -11.88 -11.45
N THR A 12 4.99 -10.62 -11.45
CA THR A 12 6.39 -10.23 -11.15
C THR A 12 6.47 -9.49 -9.81
N GLU A 13 7.69 -9.30 -9.30
CA GLU A 13 7.93 -8.31 -8.25
C GLU A 13 7.44 -6.91 -8.70
N PRO A 14 6.92 -6.08 -7.78
CA PRO A 14 6.50 -4.73 -8.11
C PRO A 14 7.69 -3.87 -8.56
N MET A 15 7.56 -3.25 -9.72
CA MET A 15 8.59 -2.36 -10.26
C MET A 15 8.37 -0.91 -9.81
N PRO A 16 9.43 -0.15 -9.49
CA PRO A 16 9.29 1.24 -9.05
C PRO A 16 8.77 2.14 -10.18
N VAL A 17 7.96 3.15 -9.81
CA VAL A 17 7.60 4.23 -10.72
C VAL A 17 8.76 5.22 -10.78
N THR A 18 9.35 5.42 -11.95
CA THR A 18 10.50 6.31 -12.14
C THR A 18 10.10 7.72 -12.59
N SER A 19 8.97 7.86 -13.27
CA SER A 19 8.46 9.14 -13.78
C SER A 19 6.97 9.06 -14.12
N TRP A 20 6.34 10.22 -14.23
CA TRP A 20 4.97 10.39 -14.73
C TRP A 20 5.03 11.13 -16.07
N GLU A 21 4.16 10.82 -17.03
CA GLU A 21 4.18 11.42 -18.39
C GLU A 21 4.22 12.95 -18.37
N ASN A 22 3.46 13.58 -17.48
CA ASN A 22 3.40 15.04 -17.32
C ASN A 22 4.20 15.56 -16.10
N GLY A 23 5.09 14.73 -15.55
CA GLY A 23 5.83 15.02 -14.32
C GLY A 23 4.98 15.10 -13.05
N ARG A 24 3.65 14.96 -13.15
CA ARG A 24 2.69 15.06 -12.04
C ARG A 24 1.66 13.96 -12.14
N LEU A 25 1.27 13.41 -10.99
CA LEU A 25 0.12 12.53 -10.83
C LEU A 25 -1.00 13.32 -10.13
N ASP A 26 -2.22 13.25 -10.66
CA ASP A 26 -3.40 13.74 -9.94
C ASP A 26 -3.79 12.74 -8.86
N ALA A 27 -3.60 13.13 -7.59
CA ALA A 27 -3.85 12.28 -6.42
C ALA A 27 -5.02 12.78 -5.55
N ARG A 28 -5.98 13.51 -6.15
CA ARG A 28 -7.17 14.05 -5.44
C ARG A 28 -8.26 13.00 -5.19
N THR A 29 -8.26 11.92 -5.96
CA THR A 29 -9.22 10.82 -5.85
C THR A 29 -8.50 9.52 -5.53
N PHE A 30 -9.20 8.60 -4.89
CA PHE A 30 -8.69 7.25 -4.69
C PHE A 30 -8.37 6.59 -6.03
N GLY A 31 -7.24 5.89 -6.08
CA GLY A 31 -6.94 4.97 -7.18
C GLY A 31 -7.84 3.72 -7.13
N GLU A 32 -7.82 2.96 -8.22
CA GLU A 32 -8.58 1.72 -8.35
C GLU A 32 -8.17 0.67 -7.29
N PHE A 33 -9.14 -0.14 -6.86
CA PHE A 33 -8.88 -1.30 -6.01
C PHE A 33 -8.57 -2.55 -6.84
N CYS A 34 -7.84 -3.51 -6.25
CA CYS A 34 -7.39 -4.70 -6.96
C CYS A 34 -8.56 -5.64 -7.31
N PRO A 35 -8.42 -6.44 -8.40
CA PRO A 35 -9.49 -7.32 -8.85
C PRO A 35 -9.91 -8.30 -7.75
N GLN A 36 -11.20 -8.35 -7.45
CA GLN A 36 -11.77 -9.18 -6.41
C GLN A 36 -13.23 -9.55 -6.72
N TYR A 37 -13.67 -10.70 -6.23
CA TYR A 37 -15.05 -11.15 -6.41
C TYR A 37 -15.99 -10.40 -5.46
N ASP A 38 -16.95 -9.67 -6.03
CA ASP A 38 -18.03 -9.05 -5.29
C ASP A 38 -19.23 -10.00 -5.20
N TYR A 39 -19.53 -10.44 -3.98
CA TYR A 39 -20.62 -11.38 -3.73
C TYR A 39 -22.02 -10.79 -3.94
N SER A 40 -22.16 -9.45 -3.87
CA SER A 40 -23.46 -8.80 -4.03
C SER A 40 -23.91 -8.77 -5.49
N SER A 41 -22.98 -8.50 -6.41
CA SER A 41 -23.22 -8.45 -7.85
C SER A 41 -22.87 -9.74 -8.58
N ALA A 42 -22.24 -10.71 -7.89
CA ALA A 42 -21.71 -11.96 -8.45
C ALA A 42 -20.75 -11.73 -9.64
N ARG A 43 -19.90 -10.69 -9.53
CA ARG A 43 -18.95 -10.28 -10.58
C ARG A 43 -17.58 -10.00 -9.98
N VAL A 44 -16.55 -10.09 -10.83
CA VAL A 44 -15.23 -9.56 -10.49
C VAL A 44 -15.22 -8.06 -10.78
N LEU A 45 -14.87 -7.27 -9.77
CA LEU A 45 -14.73 -5.82 -9.83
C LEU A 45 -13.29 -5.41 -9.54
N GLY A 46 -12.91 -4.18 -9.89
CA GLY A 46 -11.56 -3.64 -9.70
C GLY A 46 -10.69 -3.75 -10.95
N GLN A 47 -9.45 -3.27 -10.87
CA GLN A 47 -8.51 -3.20 -11.98
C GLN A 47 -7.13 -3.71 -11.56
N GLU A 48 -6.39 -4.36 -12.46
CA GLU A 48 -5.02 -4.82 -12.16
C GLU A 48 -4.06 -3.67 -11.87
N ASN A 49 -4.30 -2.50 -12.48
CA ASN A 49 -3.64 -1.26 -12.08
C ASN A 49 -4.21 -0.78 -10.73
N CYS A 50 -3.75 -1.38 -9.63
CA CYS A 50 -4.26 -1.10 -8.29
C CYS A 50 -3.18 -0.81 -7.24
N LEU A 51 -1.89 -0.77 -7.60
CA LEU A 51 -0.75 -0.59 -6.68
C LEU A 51 -0.59 0.86 -6.21
N PHE A 52 -1.65 1.36 -5.58
CA PHE A 52 -1.79 2.70 -5.02
C PHE A 52 -1.74 2.67 -3.49
N LEU A 53 -1.30 3.79 -2.92
CA LEU A 53 -1.45 4.09 -1.51
C LEU A 53 -2.02 5.50 -1.38
N ASN A 54 -2.61 5.79 -0.22
CA ASN A 54 -3.16 7.10 0.11
C ASN A 54 -2.43 7.63 1.33
N VAL A 55 -2.06 8.90 1.30
CA VAL A 55 -1.44 9.58 2.44
C VAL A 55 -2.41 10.64 2.95
N PHE A 56 -2.69 10.59 4.25
CA PHE A 56 -3.49 11.60 4.93
C PHE A 56 -2.65 12.20 6.05
N THR A 57 -2.54 13.52 6.07
CA THR A 57 -1.72 14.26 7.02
C THR A 57 -2.52 15.46 7.54
N PRO A 58 -2.46 15.77 8.85
CA PRO A 58 -3.12 16.94 9.41
C PRO A 58 -2.41 18.24 9.05
N LYS A 59 -1.10 18.17 8.73
CA LYS A 59 -0.28 19.33 8.40
C LYS A 59 0.84 18.95 7.43
N LEU A 60 0.95 19.68 6.33
CA LEU A 60 2.12 19.59 5.44
C LEU A 60 3.33 20.30 6.07
N PRO A 61 4.57 19.86 5.77
CA PRO A 61 5.77 20.58 6.20
C PRO A 61 5.66 22.07 5.83
N ASP A 62 5.94 22.96 6.78
CA ASP A 62 6.06 24.39 6.53
C ASP A 62 7.53 24.83 6.63
N ASN A 63 7.86 25.96 5.98
CA ASN A 63 9.22 26.52 6.01
C ASN A 63 9.55 27.19 7.36
N SER A 64 8.78 26.91 8.43
CA SER A 64 8.91 27.61 9.72
C SER A 64 10.10 27.12 10.56
N GLY A 65 10.79 26.06 10.12
CA GLY A 65 11.94 25.48 10.83
C GLY A 65 11.56 24.67 12.08
N LEU A 66 10.28 24.57 12.42
CA LEU A 66 9.79 23.63 13.43
C LEU A 66 9.68 22.23 12.82
N ASP A 67 10.76 21.48 12.97
CA ASP A 67 10.98 20.14 12.41
C ASP A 67 10.21 19.03 13.16
N SER A 68 8.97 19.29 13.59
CA SER A 68 8.15 18.30 14.31
C SER A 68 7.46 17.36 13.32
N LYS A 69 8.25 16.51 12.64
CA LYS A 69 7.70 15.42 11.82
C LYS A 69 6.80 14.53 12.68
N LEU A 70 5.65 14.11 12.16
CA LEU A 70 4.64 13.34 12.88
C LEU A 70 4.89 11.84 12.78
N PRO A 71 4.54 11.03 13.80
CA PRO A 71 4.53 9.58 13.68
C PRO A 71 3.69 9.12 12.49
N VAL A 72 4.13 8.06 11.82
CA VAL A 72 3.48 7.51 10.63
C VAL A 72 2.83 6.18 11.00
N PHE A 73 1.55 6.03 10.68
CA PHE A 73 0.84 4.76 10.77
C PHE A 73 0.54 4.23 9.37
N VAL A 74 1.15 3.11 9.00
CA VAL A 74 0.88 2.40 7.73
C VAL A 74 -0.12 1.29 8.01
N PHE A 75 -1.26 1.35 7.35
CA PHE A 75 -2.36 0.41 7.52
C PHE A 75 -2.51 -0.54 6.33
N LEU A 76 -2.44 -1.83 6.62
CA LEU A 76 -2.73 -2.93 5.70
C LEU A 76 -4.15 -3.45 5.96
N HIS A 77 -5.00 -3.41 4.93
CA HIS A 77 -6.38 -3.86 5.05
C HIS A 77 -6.50 -5.37 5.23
N GLY A 78 -7.62 -5.83 5.78
CA GLY A 78 -7.96 -7.26 5.88
C GLY A 78 -8.60 -7.81 4.61
N GLY A 79 -9.29 -8.95 4.73
CA GLY A 79 -10.06 -9.54 3.63
C GLY A 79 -9.53 -10.89 3.13
N GLY A 80 -8.80 -11.62 3.99
CA GLY A 80 -8.37 -12.99 3.71
C GLY A 80 -7.43 -13.12 2.51
N TYR A 81 -6.75 -12.04 2.12
CA TYR A 81 -6.00 -11.93 0.86
C TYR A 81 -6.84 -12.03 -0.42
N LEU A 82 -8.17 -12.07 -0.32
CA LEU A 82 -9.08 -12.24 -1.46
C LEU A 82 -9.80 -10.95 -1.86
N ARG A 83 -9.99 -10.04 -0.91
CA ARG A 83 -10.76 -8.80 -1.07
C ARG A 83 -10.25 -7.69 -0.16
N GLY A 84 -10.80 -6.50 -0.29
CA GLY A 84 -10.48 -5.30 0.48
C GLY A 84 -9.90 -4.18 -0.39
N SER A 85 -9.83 -2.98 0.19
CA SER A 85 -9.23 -1.81 -0.45
C SER A 85 -8.71 -0.82 0.58
N SER A 86 -7.70 -0.04 0.20
CA SER A 86 -7.18 1.09 0.97
C SER A 86 -8.19 2.23 1.14
N SER A 87 -9.10 2.41 0.17
CA SER A 87 -10.12 3.46 0.16
C SER A 87 -11.23 3.25 1.19
N ALA A 88 -11.44 2.01 1.66
CA ALA A 88 -12.40 1.70 2.71
C ALA A 88 -11.97 2.18 4.11
N HIS A 89 -10.71 2.59 4.26
CA HIS A 89 -10.08 2.91 5.54
C HIS A 89 -9.64 4.38 5.62
N GLY A 90 -10.53 5.29 5.24
CA GLY A 90 -10.27 6.73 5.25
C GLY A 90 -10.00 7.33 6.65
N PRO A 91 -9.56 8.60 6.69
CA PRO A 91 -9.00 9.24 7.88
C PRO A 91 -10.01 9.59 8.99
N HIS A 92 -11.31 9.45 8.72
CA HIS A 92 -12.40 10.06 9.50
C HIS A 92 -12.37 9.74 11.01
N LYS A 93 -11.72 8.66 11.44
CA LYS A 93 -11.58 8.31 12.87
C LYS A 93 -10.16 8.42 13.43
N LEU A 94 -9.13 8.50 12.58
CA LEU A 94 -7.72 8.40 13.02
C LEU A 94 -6.97 9.73 13.01
N LEU A 95 -7.33 10.67 12.11
CA LEU A 95 -6.72 12.00 12.07
C LEU A 95 -7.24 12.96 13.16
N THR A 96 -7.96 12.45 14.17
CA THR A 96 -8.15 13.18 15.42
C THR A 96 -6.86 13.26 16.26
N ASN A 97 -5.82 12.51 15.86
CA ASN A 97 -4.49 12.53 16.47
C ASN A 97 -3.46 13.13 15.50
N ASP A 98 -2.35 13.66 16.04
CA ASP A 98 -1.23 14.20 15.28
C ASP A 98 -0.37 13.08 14.66
N ILE A 99 -0.92 12.38 13.67
CA ILE A 99 -0.27 11.29 12.93
C ILE A 99 -0.44 11.45 11.42
N VAL A 100 0.51 10.91 10.65
CA VAL A 100 0.32 10.67 9.21
C VAL A 100 -0.21 9.26 9.02
N LEU A 101 -1.35 9.12 8.33
CA LEU A 101 -1.94 7.83 7.99
C LEU A 101 -1.60 7.47 6.54
N VAL A 102 -1.10 6.26 6.32
CA VAL A 102 -0.90 5.68 4.98
C VAL A 102 -1.76 4.43 4.84
N THR A 103 -2.65 4.37 3.84
CA THR A 103 -3.41 3.15 3.52
C THR A 103 -2.96 2.57 2.19
N VAL A 104 -2.82 1.25 2.10
CA VAL A 104 -2.13 0.58 0.99
C VAL A 104 -3.03 -0.47 0.34
N ASN A 105 -3.17 -0.41 -0.99
CA ASN A 105 -3.66 -1.54 -1.78
C ASN A 105 -2.49 -2.49 -2.07
N TYR A 106 -2.74 -3.79 -2.18
CA TYR A 106 -1.78 -4.79 -2.64
C TYR A 106 -2.52 -5.87 -3.44
N ARG A 107 -1.84 -6.58 -4.37
CA ARG A 107 -2.50 -7.61 -5.20
C ARG A 107 -3.16 -8.68 -4.33
N LEU A 108 -4.32 -9.15 -4.79
CA LEU A 108 -5.19 -10.09 -4.08
C LEU A 108 -5.39 -11.38 -4.87
N SER A 109 -5.87 -12.42 -4.20
CA SER A 109 -6.23 -13.72 -4.78
C SER A 109 -5.08 -14.29 -5.62
N ALA A 110 -5.38 -14.98 -6.72
CA ALA A 110 -4.38 -15.55 -7.63
C ALA A 110 -3.43 -14.49 -8.21
N LEU A 111 -3.85 -13.22 -8.35
CA LEU A 111 -2.96 -12.17 -8.87
C LEU A 111 -1.86 -11.79 -7.85
N GLY A 112 -2.16 -11.90 -6.56
CA GLY A 112 -1.20 -11.60 -5.48
C GLY A 112 -0.46 -12.82 -4.93
N PHE A 113 -1.04 -14.01 -5.05
CA PHE A 113 -0.61 -15.17 -4.26
C PHE A 113 -0.54 -16.49 -5.05
N LEU A 114 -0.63 -16.45 -6.38
CA LEU A 114 -0.32 -17.62 -7.19
C LEU A 114 1.11 -18.10 -6.90
N SER A 115 1.26 -19.36 -6.55
CA SER A 115 2.55 -20.03 -6.45
C SER A 115 2.49 -21.37 -7.15
N THR A 116 3.53 -21.69 -7.91
CA THR A 116 3.78 -23.02 -8.48
C THR A 116 4.80 -23.80 -7.65
N GLU A 117 5.18 -23.29 -6.47
CA GLU A 117 6.18 -23.87 -5.58
C GLU A 117 7.54 -24.11 -6.27
N ASN A 118 7.81 -23.37 -7.34
CA ASN A 118 9.05 -23.39 -8.10
C ASN A 118 9.51 -21.95 -8.40
N PHE A 119 10.60 -21.79 -9.13
CA PHE A 119 11.18 -20.47 -9.44
C PHE A 119 10.42 -19.69 -10.51
N GLU A 120 9.49 -20.31 -11.24
CA GLU A 120 8.73 -19.65 -12.31
C GLU A 120 7.65 -18.72 -11.72
N PHE A 121 6.89 -19.22 -10.74
CA PHE A 121 5.98 -18.41 -9.95
C PHE A 121 6.18 -18.69 -8.45
N PRO A 122 7.16 -18.05 -7.79
CA PRO A 122 7.47 -18.33 -6.38
C PRO A 122 6.36 -17.89 -5.41
N GLY A 123 5.48 -16.99 -5.83
CA GLY A 123 4.35 -16.49 -5.05
C GLY A 123 4.68 -15.27 -4.19
N ASN A 124 3.77 -14.97 -3.25
CA ASN A 124 3.88 -13.83 -2.34
C ASN A 124 3.96 -12.43 -2.99
N TYR A 125 3.53 -12.28 -4.24
CA TYR A 125 3.52 -11.00 -4.95
C TYR A 125 2.78 -9.89 -4.18
N GLY A 126 1.68 -10.22 -3.51
CA GLY A 126 0.94 -9.28 -2.65
C GLY A 126 1.72 -8.85 -1.40
N LEU A 127 2.61 -9.69 -0.86
CA LEU A 127 3.52 -9.29 0.22
C LEU A 127 4.68 -8.43 -0.29
N LEU A 128 5.18 -8.72 -1.50
CA LEU A 128 6.20 -7.90 -2.16
C LEU A 128 5.64 -6.52 -2.53
N ASP A 129 4.36 -6.43 -2.88
CA ASP A 129 3.66 -5.15 -3.06
C ASP A 129 3.62 -4.33 -1.77
N GLN A 130 3.35 -4.98 -0.64
CA GLN A 130 3.36 -4.34 0.68
C GLN A 130 4.78 -3.86 1.04
N GLU A 131 5.81 -4.67 0.80
CA GLU A 131 7.21 -4.27 0.94
C GLU A 131 7.54 -3.04 0.10
N ALA A 132 7.14 -3.02 -1.18
CA ALA A 132 7.37 -1.87 -2.06
C ALA A 132 6.65 -0.61 -1.56
N ALA A 133 5.46 -0.73 -0.97
CA ALA A 133 4.78 0.38 -0.33
C ALA A 133 5.54 0.88 0.92
N LEU A 134 6.10 -0.02 1.74
CA LEU A 134 6.92 0.36 2.90
C LEU A 134 8.21 1.07 2.48
N VAL A 135 8.88 0.59 1.44
CA VAL A 135 10.05 1.25 0.83
C VAL A 135 9.67 2.65 0.32
N TRP A 136 8.49 2.78 -0.31
CA TRP A 136 7.98 4.09 -0.74
C TRP A 136 7.77 5.02 0.46
N VAL A 137 7.18 4.53 1.55
CA VAL A 137 6.96 5.31 2.78
C VAL A 137 8.30 5.78 3.35
N GLN A 138 9.28 4.88 3.50
CA GLN A 138 10.62 5.23 4.00
C GLN A 138 11.28 6.34 3.18
N LYS A 139 11.10 6.32 1.85
CA LYS A 139 11.71 7.29 0.96
C LYS A 139 11.00 8.65 0.92
N HIS A 140 9.67 8.66 1.06
CA HIS A 140 8.86 9.83 0.67
C HIS A 140 8.03 10.45 1.81
N ILE A 141 7.81 9.75 2.93
CA ILE A 141 6.79 10.20 3.89
C ILE A 141 7.13 11.53 4.58
N SER A 142 8.42 11.89 4.65
CA SER A 142 8.84 13.21 5.15
C SER A 142 8.36 14.38 4.29
N GLU A 143 8.11 14.17 3.00
CA GLU A 143 7.52 15.20 2.13
C GLU A 143 6.06 15.51 2.52
N PHE A 144 5.42 14.60 3.28
CA PHE A 144 4.05 14.71 3.78
C PHE A 144 3.99 15.06 5.28
N GLY A 145 5.12 15.43 5.88
CA GLY A 145 5.21 15.78 7.30
C GLY A 145 5.40 14.57 8.22
N GLY A 146 5.61 13.37 7.67
CA GLY A 146 5.83 12.15 8.44
C GLY A 146 7.30 11.91 8.82
N ASP A 147 7.50 11.33 9.99
CA ASP A 147 8.79 10.89 10.48
C ASP A 147 9.07 9.46 10.02
N HIS A 148 9.97 9.30 9.06
CA HIS A 148 10.33 7.99 8.51
C HIS A 148 11.04 7.08 9.53
N GLN A 149 11.53 7.63 10.65
CA GLN A 149 12.11 6.86 11.76
C GLN A 149 11.06 6.40 12.77
N ARG A 150 9.83 6.93 12.72
CA ARG A 150 8.71 6.59 13.62
C ARG A 150 7.53 6.04 12.84
N VAL A 151 7.79 4.95 12.13
CA VAL A 151 6.78 4.23 11.33
C VAL A 151 6.25 3.04 12.12
N THR A 152 4.94 3.01 12.34
CA THR A 152 4.21 1.87 12.88
C THR A 152 3.44 1.18 11.76
N LEU A 153 3.71 -0.10 11.54
CA LEU A 153 2.92 -0.94 10.64
C LEU A 153 1.80 -1.61 11.43
N GLY A 154 0.58 -1.57 10.91
CA GLY A 154 -0.56 -2.25 11.50
C GLY A 154 -1.57 -2.74 10.46
N GLY A 155 -2.45 -3.64 10.90
CA GLY A 155 -3.52 -4.16 10.06
C GLY A 155 -4.45 -5.07 10.85
N PHE A 156 -5.56 -5.44 10.22
CA PHE A 156 -6.56 -6.34 10.81
C PHE A 156 -6.72 -7.60 9.97
N SER A 157 -6.95 -8.76 10.61
CA SER A 157 -7.12 -10.05 9.94
C SER A 157 -5.92 -10.34 9.00
N ALA A 158 -6.14 -10.56 7.69
CA ALA A 158 -5.06 -10.75 6.72
C ALA A 158 -4.02 -9.62 6.74
N GLY A 159 -4.42 -8.36 6.99
CA GLY A 159 -3.48 -7.25 7.16
C GLY A 159 -2.66 -7.34 8.46
N GLY A 160 -3.24 -7.91 9.52
CA GLY A 160 -2.54 -8.22 10.77
C GLY A 160 -1.55 -9.37 10.58
N SER A 161 -1.96 -10.42 9.87
CA SER A 161 -1.07 -11.51 9.44
C SER A 161 0.08 -10.98 8.57
N SER A 162 -0.20 -10.10 7.61
CA SER A 162 0.81 -9.39 6.81
C SER A 162 1.78 -8.59 7.69
N THR A 163 1.27 -7.83 8.66
CA THR A 163 2.10 -7.09 9.63
C THR A 163 3.06 -8.04 10.36
N HIS A 164 2.56 -9.19 10.81
CA HIS A 164 3.39 -10.21 11.47
C HIS A 164 4.41 -10.84 10.51
N ILE A 165 4.05 -11.11 9.25
CA ILE A 165 5.00 -11.63 8.26
C ILE A 165 6.13 -10.62 7.99
N HIS A 166 5.82 -9.33 7.91
CA HIS A 166 6.83 -8.28 7.73
C HIS A 166 7.79 -8.17 8.92
N SER A 167 7.32 -8.38 10.16
CA SER A 167 8.23 -8.36 11.31
C SER A 167 9.22 -9.55 11.33
N LEU A 168 8.91 -10.64 10.61
CA LEU A 168 9.77 -11.81 10.46
C LEU A 168 10.68 -11.71 9.23
N SER A 169 10.23 -11.03 8.17
CA SER A 169 10.94 -10.94 6.90
C SER A 169 12.21 -10.08 7.01
N PRO A 170 13.39 -10.56 6.59
CA PRO A 170 14.61 -9.74 6.55
C PRO A 170 14.51 -8.61 5.51
N ARG A 171 13.57 -8.69 4.56
CA ARG A 171 13.35 -7.66 3.54
C ARG A 171 12.61 -6.43 4.05
N SER A 172 12.03 -6.51 5.24
CA SER A 172 11.21 -5.43 5.83
C SER A 172 11.71 -4.97 7.19
N LYS A 173 12.97 -5.30 7.52
CA LYS A 173 13.67 -4.80 8.71
C LYS A 173 14.21 -3.40 8.49
#